data_AF-A0A3D0RTJ3-F1
#
_entry.id   AF-A0A3D0RTJ3-F1
#
_cell.length_a   1.000
_cell.length_b   1.000
_cell.length_c   1.000
_cell.angle_alpha   90.00
_cell.angle_beta   90.00
_cell.angle_gamma   90.00
#
_symmetry.space_group_name_H-M   'P 1'
#
loop_
_entity.id
_entity.type
_entity.pdbx_description
1 polymer ?
#
loop_
_entity_poly.entity_id
_entity_poly.type
_entity_poly.pdbx_seq_one_letter_code
_entity_poly.pdbx_strand_id
1 'polypeptide(L)'
;MKRFLAARQTKPGRLSVRLTYSPGAEMAYPSARVSPIYPIGDVAEDFQLPSSGHLVFLFSRSVRGVLNRLERRDGHGVRVFASHGLASVIAVLDADADVDTLLQELEDQLCAAEVWPLQEGTVVERNTIVRHWQNDGIATTEIEDIAATNLPYEVRTEVEQFNLNLKYFWARAEQFAPEYEDLAIWLHEAVSDAAKAVASYAQAHTDPASLADPQQHYGRVSLLVEINACLTMLNSQAMGVTPPLTEATYPIGEYSLLGIGSATRAVWRIYRHMSDVFADAQHLDRLHAMRDGAPFDSGVRPYRFQMSAWADSPLSIESQDPVGPATAPRRHIVYFSSRWGFHQTVQSVSVSWQCINGNAALDWNLLTLSHEFLHAHLRELLDELLLVGTRRS
;
A
#
# COMPACT_ATOMS: atom_id res chain seq x y z
N MET A 1 -22.58 -9.33 -10.71
CA MET A 1 -22.16 -8.52 -11.87
C MET A 1 -21.46 -7.24 -11.38
N LYS A 2 -20.36 -6.79 -12.02
CA LYS A 2 -19.66 -5.53 -11.65
C LYS A 2 -20.58 -4.34 -11.91
N ARG A 3 -20.79 -3.47 -10.92
CA ARG A 3 -21.53 -2.20 -11.04
C ARG A 3 -20.62 -1.03 -10.76
N PHE A 4 -21.03 0.17 -11.15
CA PHE A 4 -20.31 1.39 -10.84
C PHE A 4 -21.21 2.38 -10.11
N LEU A 5 -20.70 2.95 -9.03
CA LEU A 5 -21.24 4.15 -8.43
C LEU A 5 -20.68 5.35 -9.18
N ALA A 6 -21.55 6.20 -9.69
CA ALA A 6 -21.18 7.42 -10.40
C ALA A 6 -21.68 8.64 -9.65
N ALA A 7 -20.82 9.64 -9.48
CA ALA A 7 -21.16 10.95 -8.92
C ALA A 7 -20.70 12.03 -9.89
N ARG A 8 -21.62 12.92 -10.29
CA ARG A 8 -21.30 14.04 -11.20
C ARG A 8 -21.84 15.35 -10.66
N GLN A 9 -21.06 16.42 -10.76
CA GLN A 9 -21.53 17.74 -10.37
C GLN A 9 -22.54 18.27 -11.39
N THR A 10 -23.77 18.53 -10.95
CA THR A 10 -24.84 19.11 -11.80
C THR A 10 -24.93 20.63 -11.65
N LYS A 11 -24.60 21.12 -10.45
CA LYS A 11 -24.48 22.54 -10.08
C LYS A 11 -23.40 22.65 -8.99
N PRO A 12 -22.81 23.83 -8.76
CA PRO A 12 -21.91 24.02 -7.63
C PRO A 12 -22.55 23.54 -6.32
N GLY A 13 -21.87 22.66 -5.59
CA GLY A 13 -22.37 22.08 -4.34
C GLY A 13 -23.46 21.01 -4.49
N ARG A 14 -23.79 20.55 -5.71
CA ARG A 14 -24.78 19.49 -5.95
C ARG A 14 -24.26 18.39 -6.87
N LEU A 15 -24.30 17.16 -6.37
CA LEU A 15 -23.92 15.95 -7.09
C LEU A 15 -25.17 15.16 -7.49
N SER A 16 -25.23 14.69 -8.73
CA SER A 16 -26.14 13.62 -9.14
C SER A 16 -25.42 12.30 -8.94
N VAL A 17 -26.06 11.36 -8.24
CA VAL A 17 -25.47 10.07 -7.91
C VAL A 17 -26.34 8.96 -8.46
N ARG A 18 -25.74 7.97 -9.12
CA ARG A 18 -26.46 6.82 -9.70
C ARG A 18 -25.59 5.57 -9.78
N LEU A 19 -26.26 4.43 -9.93
CA LEU A 19 -25.61 3.20 -10.37
C LEU A 19 -25.60 3.12 -11.90
N THR A 20 -24.52 2.57 -12.46
CA THR A 20 -24.40 2.35 -13.90
C THR A 20 -23.61 1.08 -14.20
N TYR A 21 -23.82 0.53 -15.39
CA TYR A 21 -23.01 -0.54 -15.97
C TYR A 21 -21.98 -0.02 -16.98
N SER A 22 -22.08 1.26 -17.36
CA SER A 22 -21.22 1.89 -18.37
C SER A 22 -20.47 3.07 -17.75
N PRO A 23 -19.31 2.83 -17.09
CA PRO A 23 -18.54 3.91 -16.47
C PRO A 23 -18.05 4.92 -17.52
N GLY A 24 -17.76 4.47 -18.76
CA GLY A 24 -17.33 5.35 -19.84
C GLY A 24 -18.38 6.40 -20.23
N ALA A 25 -19.67 6.06 -20.18
CA ALA A 25 -20.73 7.03 -20.44
C ALA A 25 -20.82 8.13 -19.37
N GLU A 26 -20.48 7.80 -18.11
CA GLU A 26 -20.42 8.81 -17.03
C GLU A 26 -19.16 9.65 -17.16
N MET A 27 -18.01 9.03 -17.38
CA MET A 27 -16.71 9.73 -17.47
C MET A 27 -16.63 10.71 -18.66
N ALA A 28 -17.56 10.64 -19.61
CA ALA A 28 -17.70 11.65 -20.66
C ALA A 28 -18.11 13.03 -20.11
N TYR A 29 -18.65 13.11 -18.89
CA TYR A 29 -18.93 14.38 -18.21
C TYR A 29 -17.69 14.87 -17.44
N PRO A 30 -17.25 16.13 -17.60
CA PRO A 30 -15.99 16.63 -17.02
C PRO A 30 -15.86 16.53 -15.50
N SER A 31 -16.99 16.55 -14.78
CA SER A 31 -17.04 16.49 -13.31
C SER A 31 -17.46 15.11 -12.78
N ALA A 32 -17.61 14.12 -13.66
CA ALA A 32 -18.02 12.78 -13.25
C ALA A 32 -16.85 12.00 -12.68
N ARG A 33 -17.11 11.35 -11.55
CA ARG A 33 -16.24 10.37 -10.93
C ARG A 33 -17.00 9.07 -10.80
N VAL A 34 -16.32 7.96 -10.99
CA VAL A 34 -16.92 6.63 -10.90
C VAL A 34 -16.05 5.69 -10.09
N SER A 35 -16.65 4.65 -9.49
CA SER A 35 -15.93 3.56 -8.87
C SER A 35 -16.70 2.26 -8.94
N PRO A 36 -16.01 1.12 -9.16
CA PRO A 36 -16.67 -0.16 -9.12
C PRO A 36 -17.15 -0.45 -7.70
N ILE A 37 -18.36 -0.97 -7.61
CA ILE A 37 -18.95 -1.46 -6.38
C ILE A 37 -19.51 -2.86 -6.62
N TYR A 38 -19.48 -3.69 -5.58
CA TYR A 38 -19.80 -5.11 -5.65
C TYR A 38 -20.91 -5.40 -4.64
N PRO A 39 -22.11 -5.84 -5.07
CA PRO A 39 -23.18 -6.14 -4.13
C PRO A 39 -22.77 -7.26 -3.17
N ILE A 40 -23.16 -7.12 -1.91
CA ILE A 40 -23.01 -8.15 -0.87
C ILE A 40 -24.42 -8.59 -0.46
N GLY A 41 -24.66 -9.91 -0.48
CA GLY A 41 -25.98 -10.49 -0.21
C GLY A 41 -26.94 -10.39 -1.41
N ASP A 42 -28.24 -10.45 -1.12
CA ASP A 42 -29.31 -10.54 -2.12
C ASP A 42 -29.72 -9.15 -2.68
N VAL A 43 -28.78 -8.44 -3.30
CA VAL A 43 -29.09 -7.21 -4.04
C VAL A 43 -29.56 -7.57 -5.45
N ALA A 44 -30.83 -7.28 -5.75
CA ALA A 44 -31.44 -7.53 -7.07
C ALA A 44 -30.61 -6.96 -8.24
N GLU A 45 -30.52 -7.68 -9.36
CA GLU A 45 -29.71 -7.30 -10.53
C GLU A 45 -30.13 -5.98 -11.20
N ASP A 46 -31.37 -5.55 -11.02
CA ASP A 46 -31.92 -4.31 -11.55
C ASP A 46 -31.95 -3.15 -10.53
N PHE A 47 -31.49 -3.39 -9.30
CA PHE A 47 -31.51 -2.40 -8.22
C PHE A 47 -30.93 -1.04 -8.63
N GLN A 48 -31.70 0.01 -8.37
CA GLN A 48 -31.33 1.41 -8.54
C GLN A 48 -31.21 2.08 -7.16
N LEU A 49 -30.43 3.17 -7.09
CA LEU A 49 -30.43 3.99 -5.88
C LEU A 49 -31.84 4.55 -5.62
N PRO A 50 -32.29 4.61 -4.36
CA PRO A 50 -33.55 5.26 -4.04
C PRO A 50 -33.46 6.76 -4.37
N SER A 51 -34.58 7.37 -4.75
CA SER A 51 -34.63 8.81 -4.99
C SER A 51 -34.38 9.60 -3.70
N SER A 52 -34.78 9.06 -2.55
CA SER A 52 -34.55 9.64 -1.23
C SER A 52 -34.03 8.58 -0.27
N GLY A 53 -33.04 8.92 0.55
CA GLY A 53 -32.33 7.93 1.37
C GLY A 53 -30.96 8.42 1.77
N HIS A 54 -30.06 7.49 2.07
CA HIS A 54 -28.68 7.82 2.43
C HIS A 54 -27.71 6.86 1.74
N LEU A 55 -26.59 7.39 1.24
CA LEU A 55 -25.40 6.59 0.96
C LEU A 55 -24.42 6.79 2.11
N VAL A 56 -24.03 5.70 2.74
CA VAL A 56 -23.09 5.71 3.87
C VAL A 56 -21.81 5.01 3.45
N PHE A 57 -20.72 5.76 3.35
CA PHE A 57 -19.39 5.27 3.03
C PHE A 57 -18.66 4.94 4.32
N LEU A 58 -18.31 3.68 4.50
CA LEU A 58 -17.74 3.15 5.74
C LEU A 58 -16.25 2.87 5.56
N PHE A 59 -15.44 3.61 6.30
CA PHE A 59 -13.99 3.45 6.36
C PHE A 59 -13.68 2.54 7.53
N SER A 60 -13.49 1.25 7.26
CA SER A 60 -13.49 0.22 8.30
C SER A 60 -12.08 -0.12 8.80
N ARG A 61 -11.99 -0.39 10.11
CA ARG A 61 -10.86 -1.10 10.74
C ARG A 61 -10.92 -2.59 10.37
N SER A 62 -12.14 -3.13 10.39
CA SER A 62 -12.45 -4.53 10.10
C SER A 62 -13.65 -4.62 9.17
N VAL A 63 -13.39 -4.84 7.88
CA VAL A 63 -14.43 -5.05 6.86
C VAL A 63 -15.37 -6.19 7.30
N ARG A 64 -14.79 -7.30 7.75
CA ARG A 64 -15.56 -8.46 8.23
C ARG A 64 -16.46 -8.12 9.43
N GLY A 65 -15.95 -7.33 10.37
CA GLY A 65 -16.72 -6.88 11.53
C GLY A 65 -17.92 -6.02 11.14
N VAL A 66 -17.72 -5.08 10.21
CA VAL A 66 -18.79 -4.26 9.64
C VAL A 66 -19.81 -5.12 8.91
N LEU A 67 -19.39 -6.01 8.03
CA LEU A 67 -20.29 -6.87 7.25
C LEU A 67 -21.13 -7.79 8.14
N ASN A 68 -20.53 -8.45 9.12
CA ASN A 68 -21.25 -9.33 10.06
C ASN A 68 -22.37 -8.60 10.82
N ARG A 69 -22.22 -7.28 11.07
CA ARG A 69 -23.25 -6.48 11.74
C ARG A 69 -24.32 -5.99 10.77
N LEU A 70 -23.92 -5.62 9.55
CA LEU A 70 -24.86 -5.25 8.49
C LEU A 70 -25.74 -6.43 8.05
N GLU A 71 -25.19 -7.65 7.98
CA GLU A 71 -25.95 -8.87 7.66
C GLU A 71 -27.07 -9.15 8.67
N ARG A 72 -26.88 -8.79 9.95
CA ARG A 72 -27.94 -8.92 10.97
C ARG A 72 -29.10 -7.96 10.77
N ARG A 73 -28.92 -6.94 9.93
CA ARG A 73 -29.92 -5.96 9.53
C ARG A 73 -30.54 -6.27 8.17
N ASP A 74 -30.21 -7.43 7.57
CA ASP A 74 -30.77 -7.82 6.29
C ASP A 74 -32.31 -7.85 6.35
N GLY A 75 -32.96 -7.27 5.34
CA GLY A 75 -34.41 -7.03 5.31
C GLY A 75 -34.92 -5.70 5.89
N HIS A 76 -34.08 -4.89 6.56
CA HIS A 76 -34.48 -3.59 7.13
C HIS A 76 -34.16 -2.37 6.23
N GLY A 77 -34.24 -2.53 4.92
CA GLY A 77 -33.98 -1.42 4.00
C GLY A 77 -32.49 -1.04 3.85
N VAL A 78 -31.57 -1.94 4.19
CA VAL A 78 -30.12 -1.74 4.08
C VAL A 78 -29.56 -2.58 2.94
N ARG A 79 -28.93 -1.94 1.94
CA ARG A 79 -28.34 -2.63 0.78
C ARG A 79 -26.84 -2.36 0.81
N VAL A 80 -26.05 -3.43 0.79
CA VAL A 80 -24.62 -3.35 1.09
C VAL A 80 -23.80 -3.63 -0.16
N PHE A 81 -22.75 -2.83 -0.35
CA PHE A 81 -21.78 -3.01 -1.41
C PHE A 81 -20.35 -2.96 -0.85
N ALA A 82 -19.44 -3.73 -1.43
CA ALA A 82 -17.99 -3.56 -1.26
C ALA A 82 -17.42 -2.63 -2.33
N SER A 83 -16.28 -2.00 -2.02
CA SER A 83 -15.48 -1.26 -3.00
C SER A 83 -13.97 -1.52 -2.82
N HIS A 84 -13.19 -1.16 -3.84
CA HIS A 84 -11.73 -1.18 -3.76
C HIS A 84 -11.13 0.03 -3.01
N GLY A 85 -11.94 1.01 -2.63
CA GLY A 85 -11.50 2.22 -1.95
C GLY A 85 -11.22 2.03 -0.46
N LEU A 86 -10.71 3.09 0.20
CA LEU A 86 -10.66 3.13 1.67
C LEU A 86 -12.07 3.07 2.29
N ALA A 87 -13.07 3.64 1.60
CA ALA A 87 -14.49 3.38 1.82
C ALA A 87 -14.85 1.94 1.39
N SER A 88 -14.33 0.97 2.13
CA SER A 88 -14.38 -0.46 1.81
C SER A 88 -15.80 -1.03 1.71
N VAL A 89 -16.75 -0.44 2.46
CA VAL A 89 -18.16 -0.84 2.49
C VAL A 89 -19.02 0.38 2.25
N ILE A 90 -20.07 0.23 1.46
CA ILE A 90 -21.07 1.25 1.17
C ILE A 90 -22.42 0.68 1.55
N ALA A 91 -23.14 1.37 2.44
CA ALA A 91 -24.51 1.03 2.77
C ALA A 91 -25.46 2.04 2.11
N VAL A 92 -26.48 1.53 1.43
CA VAL A 92 -27.58 2.30 0.87
C VAL A 92 -28.79 2.08 1.77
N LEU A 93 -29.28 3.17 2.34
CA LEU A 93 -30.37 3.17 3.31
C LEU A 93 -31.59 3.90 2.73
N ASP A 94 -32.77 3.40 3.05
CA ASP A 94 -34.03 4.06 2.73
C ASP A 94 -34.20 5.36 3.54
N ALA A 95 -35.18 6.20 3.16
CA ALA A 95 -35.36 7.55 3.71
C ALA A 95 -35.70 7.58 5.21
N ASP A 96 -36.34 6.53 5.72
CA ASP A 96 -36.76 6.35 7.11
C ASP A 96 -35.71 5.63 7.98
N ALA A 97 -34.60 5.21 7.39
CA ALA A 97 -33.55 4.52 8.11
C ALA A 97 -32.82 5.43 9.10
N ASP A 98 -32.61 4.92 10.31
CA ASP A 98 -31.84 5.60 11.35
C ASP A 98 -30.33 5.41 11.12
N VAL A 99 -29.72 6.40 10.47
CA VAL A 99 -28.28 6.46 10.20
C VAL A 99 -27.46 6.53 11.48
N ASP A 100 -27.96 7.22 12.51
CA ASP A 100 -27.23 7.42 13.76
C ASP A 100 -27.12 6.12 14.55
N THR A 101 -28.24 5.40 14.67
CA THR A 101 -28.26 4.08 15.29
C THR A 101 -27.37 3.10 14.52
N LEU A 102 -27.35 3.15 13.18
CA LEU A 102 -26.42 2.33 12.39
C LEU A 102 -24.95 2.66 12.70
N LEU A 103 -24.58 3.95 12.68
CA LEU A 103 -23.19 4.35 12.91
C LEU A 103 -22.74 4.07 14.34
N GLN A 104 -23.63 4.23 15.33
CA GLN A 104 -23.35 3.86 16.72
C GLN A 104 -23.12 2.36 16.87
N GLU A 105 -23.91 1.53 16.20
CA GLU A 105 -23.70 0.08 16.18
C GLU A 105 -22.40 -0.36 15.50
N LEU A 106 -21.76 0.49 14.70
CA LEU A 106 -20.54 0.19 13.95
C LEU A 106 -19.29 0.88 14.49
N GLU A 107 -19.42 1.78 15.47
CA GLU A 107 -18.37 2.69 15.96
C GLU A 107 -17.01 2.02 16.23
N ASP A 108 -16.97 0.91 16.95
CA ASP A 108 -15.73 0.19 17.26
C ASP A 108 -15.09 -0.47 16.03
N GLN A 109 -15.81 -0.60 14.93
CA GLN A 109 -15.34 -1.18 13.66
C GLN A 109 -14.94 -0.13 12.62
N LEU A 110 -15.18 1.16 12.87
CA LEU A 110 -14.99 2.24 11.90
C LEU A 110 -13.85 3.20 12.28
N CYS A 111 -13.03 3.57 11.31
CA CYS A 111 -12.11 4.71 11.39
C CYS A 111 -12.84 6.03 11.09
N ALA A 112 -13.75 5.99 10.11
CA ALA A 112 -14.57 7.12 9.72
C ALA A 112 -15.83 6.65 8.97
N ALA A 113 -16.77 7.56 8.81
CA ALA A 113 -17.93 7.39 7.95
C ALA A 113 -18.27 8.72 7.28
N GLU A 114 -18.73 8.63 6.05
CA GLU A 114 -19.30 9.76 5.34
C GLU A 114 -20.71 9.44 4.88
N VAL A 115 -21.66 10.31 5.20
CA VAL A 115 -23.08 10.15 4.89
C VAL A 115 -23.45 11.17 3.83
N TRP A 116 -24.01 10.69 2.73
CA TRP A 116 -24.58 11.48 1.65
C TRP A 116 -26.10 11.34 1.68
N PRO A 117 -26.84 12.34 2.20
CA PRO A 117 -28.29 12.37 2.09
C PRO A 117 -28.71 12.51 0.63
N LEU A 118 -29.56 11.59 0.16
CA LEU A 118 -30.15 11.59 -1.17
C LEU A 118 -31.49 12.31 -1.13
N GLN A 119 -31.66 13.26 -2.06
CA GLN A 119 -32.92 13.94 -2.34
C GLN A 119 -33.09 14.03 -3.87
N GLU A 120 -34.11 13.34 -4.38
CA GLU A 120 -34.39 13.20 -5.82
C GLU A 120 -33.17 12.68 -6.63
N GLY A 121 -32.42 11.73 -6.05
CA GLY A 121 -31.20 11.18 -6.67
C GLY A 121 -30.02 12.17 -6.71
N THR A 122 -30.10 13.25 -5.93
CA THR A 122 -29.03 14.24 -5.79
C THR A 122 -28.53 14.34 -4.35
N VAL A 123 -27.26 14.68 -4.20
CA VAL A 123 -26.61 15.00 -2.93
C VAL A 123 -26.27 16.48 -2.94
N VAL A 124 -26.58 17.15 -1.84
CA VAL A 124 -26.14 18.53 -1.60
C VAL A 124 -24.89 18.45 -0.72
N GLU A 125 -23.73 18.88 -1.24
CA GLU A 125 -22.42 18.66 -0.61
C GLU A 125 -22.36 19.23 0.82
N ARG A 126 -22.91 20.42 1.06
CA ARG A 126 -22.97 21.00 2.42
C ARG A 126 -23.78 20.18 3.44
N ASN A 127 -24.59 19.22 2.98
CA ASN A 127 -25.37 18.34 3.85
C ASN A 127 -24.66 17.01 4.09
N THR A 128 -23.47 16.78 3.51
CA THR A 128 -22.70 15.56 3.80
C THR A 128 -22.18 15.61 5.23
N ILE A 129 -22.28 14.49 5.93
CA ILE A 129 -21.82 14.38 7.32
C ILE A 129 -20.59 13.49 7.32
N VAL A 130 -19.48 13.99 7.85
CA VAL A 130 -18.27 13.21 8.07
C VAL A 130 -18.10 12.98 9.57
N ARG A 131 -17.91 11.72 9.96
CA ARG A 131 -17.59 11.32 11.34
C ARG A 131 -16.24 10.62 11.36
N HIS A 132 -15.41 10.98 12.33
CA HIS A 132 -14.13 10.34 12.59
C HIS A 132 -14.21 9.71 13.98
N TRP A 133 -13.69 8.49 14.10
CA TRP A 133 -13.55 7.81 15.39
C TRP A 133 -12.07 7.68 15.72
N GLN A 134 -11.71 8.02 16.95
CA GLN A 134 -10.34 7.87 17.42
C GLN A 134 -9.97 6.39 17.49
N ASN A 135 -8.73 6.08 17.10
CA ASN A 135 -8.14 4.78 17.36
C ASN A 135 -7.62 4.80 18.80
N ASP A 136 -8.45 4.34 19.75
CA ASP A 136 -8.04 4.19 21.14
C ASP A 136 -6.82 3.25 21.19
N GLY A 137 -5.67 3.78 21.63
CA GLY A 137 -4.44 3.01 21.80
C GLY A 137 -3.36 3.23 20.76
N ILE A 138 -3.56 4.06 19.73
CA ILE A 138 -2.45 4.50 18.87
C ILE A 138 -1.92 5.81 19.44
N ALA A 139 -0.69 5.79 19.94
CA ALA A 139 0.00 7.02 20.33
C ALA A 139 0.33 7.80 19.05
N THR A 140 -0.16 9.03 18.95
CA THR A 140 0.23 9.96 17.89
C THR A 140 1.71 10.31 18.08
N THR A 141 2.59 9.52 17.50
CA THR A 141 4.01 9.87 17.44
C THR A 141 4.17 10.81 16.25
N GLU A 142 4.55 12.05 16.50
CA GLU A 142 4.92 12.95 15.40
C GLU A 142 6.24 12.46 14.80
N ILE A 143 6.28 12.29 13.47
CA ILE A 143 7.53 12.03 12.77
C ILE A 143 8.22 13.38 12.52
N GLU A 144 9.40 13.55 13.11
CA GLU A 144 10.21 14.76 12.92
C GLU A 144 10.71 14.88 11.48
N ASP A 145 10.82 16.12 10.98
CA ASP A 145 11.38 16.38 9.66
C ASP A 145 12.87 16.00 9.61
N ILE A 146 13.28 15.38 8.50
CA ILE A 146 14.69 15.17 8.22
C ILE A 146 15.32 16.51 7.87
N ALA A 147 16.38 16.88 8.58
CA ALA A 147 17.06 18.14 8.39
C ALA A 147 17.66 18.24 6.97
N ALA A 148 17.22 19.24 6.21
CA ALA A 148 17.68 19.48 4.85
C ALA A 148 18.79 20.57 4.76
N THR A 149 19.19 21.12 5.91
CA THR A 149 20.24 22.14 6.03
C THR A 149 21.59 21.57 5.62
N ASN A 150 22.37 22.32 4.83
CA ASN A 150 23.70 21.93 4.34
C ASN A 150 23.73 20.75 3.34
N LEU A 151 22.58 20.34 2.79
CA LEU A 151 22.52 19.39 1.70
C LEU A 151 22.72 20.11 0.34
N PRO A 152 23.31 19.42 -0.67
CA PRO A 152 23.26 19.88 -2.06
C PRO A 152 21.82 20.17 -2.50
N TYR A 153 21.63 21.11 -3.44
CA TYR A 153 20.32 21.61 -3.83
C TYR A 153 19.35 20.49 -4.24
N GLU A 154 19.82 19.56 -5.06
CA GLU A 154 19.07 18.41 -5.56
C GLU A 154 18.62 17.51 -4.41
N VAL A 155 19.51 17.20 -3.47
CA VAL A 155 19.20 16.33 -2.32
C VAL A 155 18.25 17.03 -1.35
N ARG A 156 18.47 18.34 -1.10
CA ARG A 156 17.58 19.15 -0.27
C ARG A 156 16.15 19.11 -0.80
N THR A 157 15.98 19.28 -2.12
CA THR A 157 14.66 19.25 -2.78
C THR A 157 13.97 17.91 -2.56
N GLU A 158 14.71 16.80 -2.73
CA GLU A 158 14.16 15.45 -2.47
C GLU A 158 13.79 15.26 -1.00
N VAL A 159 14.62 15.68 -0.05
CA VAL A 159 14.33 15.55 1.39
C VAL A 159 13.11 16.39 1.81
N GLU A 160 13.00 17.62 1.30
CA GLU A 160 11.84 18.49 1.56
C GLU A 160 10.55 17.88 1.01
N GLN A 161 10.59 17.37 -0.23
CA GLN A 161 9.45 16.68 -0.84
C GLN A 161 9.09 15.39 -0.08
N PHE A 162 10.09 14.65 0.39
CA PHE A 162 9.88 13.44 1.21
C PHE A 162 9.18 13.77 2.52
N ASN A 163 9.64 14.79 3.25
CA ASN A 163 9.02 15.21 4.51
C ASN A 163 7.53 15.58 4.32
N LEU A 164 7.19 16.30 3.24
CA LEU A 164 5.80 16.62 2.90
C LEU A 164 4.97 15.37 2.61
N ASN A 165 5.52 14.47 1.77
CA ASN A 165 4.85 13.22 1.40
C ASN A 165 4.66 12.28 2.60
N LEU A 166 5.66 12.19 3.48
CA LEU A 166 5.63 11.34 4.66
C LEU A 166 4.65 11.87 5.70
N LYS A 167 4.58 13.19 5.93
CA LYS A 167 3.57 13.79 6.82
C LYS A 167 2.15 13.49 6.34
N TYR A 168 1.91 13.67 5.04
CA TYR A 168 0.63 13.31 4.44
C TYR A 168 0.33 11.81 4.59
N PHE A 169 1.31 10.95 4.30
CA PHE A 169 1.18 9.51 4.45
C PHE A 169 0.87 9.11 5.88
N TRP A 170 1.66 9.58 6.84
CA TRP A 170 1.59 9.25 8.25
C TRP A 170 0.25 9.61 8.87
N ALA A 171 -0.21 10.86 8.70
CA ALA A 171 -1.47 11.32 9.24
C ALA A 171 -2.67 10.48 8.75
N ARG A 172 -2.58 9.92 7.53
CA ARG A 172 -3.63 9.08 6.94
C ARG A 172 -3.45 7.61 7.29
N ALA A 173 -2.23 7.11 7.35
CA ALA A 173 -1.89 5.75 7.77
C ALA A 173 -2.36 5.52 9.20
N GLU A 174 -2.04 6.43 10.13
CA GLU A 174 -2.44 6.33 11.53
C GLU A 174 -3.97 6.15 11.68
N GLN A 175 -4.73 6.92 10.90
CA GLN A 175 -6.19 6.87 10.99
C GLN A 175 -6.80 5.68 10.24
N PHE A 176 -6.38 5.43 9.00
CA PHE A 176 -7.10 4.54 8.06
C PHE A 176 -6.39 3.21 7.79
N ALA A 177 -5.08 3.14 8.02
CA ALA A 177 -4.27 1.98 7.66
C ALA A 177 -3.03 1.85 8.56
N PRO A 178 -3.22 1.64 9.89
CA PRO A 178 -2.12 1.62 10.86
C PRO A 178 -1.09 0.52 10.57
N GLU A 179 -1.44 -0.49 9.77
CA GLU A 179 -0.48 -1.50 9.30
C GLU A 179 0.71 -0.95 8.48
N TYR A 180 0.68 0.32 8.06
CA TYR A 180 1.77 1.01 7.37
C TYR A 180 2.75 1.72 8.30
N GLU A 181 2.52 1.71 9.62
CA GLU A 181 3.36 2.42 10.59
C GLU A 181 4.86 2.05 10.45
N ASP A 182 5.16 0.75 10.46
CA ASP A 182 6.52 0.24 10.29
C ASP A 182 7.17 0.69 8.97
N LEU A 183 6.38 0.84 7.90
CA LEU A 183 6.88 1.32 6.61
C LEU A 183 7.28 2.79 6.71
N ALA A 184 6.47 3.62 7.36
CA ALA A 184 6.77 5.04 7.51
C ALA A 184 8.06 5.27 8.33
N ILE A 185 8.23 4.51 9.42
CA ILE A 185 9.43 4.56 10.26
C ILE A 185 10.66 4.15 9.43
N TRP A 186 10.57 3.00 8.76
CA TRP A 186 11.67 2.51 7.92
C TRP A 186 12.03 3.49 6.79
N LEU A 187 11.04 4.10 6.14
CA LEU A 187 11.27 5.11 5.10
C LEU A 187 11.99 6.33 5.66
N HIS A 188 11.59 6.81 6.84
CA HIS A 188 12.23 7.93 7.51
C HIS A 188 13.70 7.63 7.80
N GLU A 189 13.99 6.48 8.38
CA GLU A 189 15.35 6.03 8.66
C GLU A 189 16.18 5.93 7.38
N ALA A 190 15.65 5.28 6.33
CA ALA A 190 16.34 5.09 5.06
C ALA A 190 16.69 6.43 4.37
N VAL A 191 15.76 7.40 4.37
CA VAL A 191 16.00 8.73 3.81
C VAL A 191 16.96 9.54 4.67
N SER A 192 16.85 9.43 5.99
CA SER A 192 17.74 10.12 6.95
C SER A 192 19.19 9.67 6.76
N ASP A 193 19.41 8.36 6.64
CA ASP A 193 20.73 7.79 6.40
C ASP A 193 21.29 8.15 5.03
N ALA A 194 20.45 8.15 3.99
CA ALA A 194 20.85 8.58 2.66
C ALA A 194 21.26 10.07 2.63
N ALA A 195 20.48 10.93 3.28
CA ALA A 195 20.77 12.36 3.38
C ALA A 195 22.08 12.62 4.13
N LYS A 196 22.29 11.95 5.27
CA LYS A 196 23.55 12.02 6.03
C LYS A 196 24.75 11.57 5.19
N ALA A 197 24.63 10.44 4.48
CA ALA A 197 25.70 9.93 3.64
C ALA A 197 26.09 10.92 2.52
N VAL A 198 25.10 11.56 1.89
CA VAL A 198 25.35 12.59 0.88
C VAL A 198 25.98 13.85 1.51
N ALA A 199 25.53 14.27 2.69
CA ALA A 199 26.11 15.41 3.41
C ALA A 199 27.59 15.17 3.73
N SER A 200 27.92 13.98 4.26
CA SER A 200 29.30 13.58 4.55
C SER A 200 30.17 13.57 3.29
N TYR A 201 29.64 13.07 2.17
CA TYR A 201 30.33 13.10 0.88
C TYR A 201 30.62 14.54 0.42
N ALA A 202 29.64 15.45 0.52
CA ALA A 202 29.79 16.84 0.11
C ALA A 202 30.84 17.58 0.96
N GLN A 203 30.90 17.30 2.26
CA GLN A 203 31.95 17.83 3.14
C GLN A 203 33.33 17.27 2.77
N ALA A 204 33.43 15.96 2.55
CA ALA A 204 34.68 15.30 2.18
C ALA A 204 35.24 15.80 0.83
N HIS A 205 34.38 16.20 -0.11
CA HIS A 205 34.79 16.79 -1.40
C HIS A 205 35.43 18.18 -1.28
N THR A 206 35.28 18.84 -0.14
CA THR A 206 36.01 20.09 0.12
C THR A 206 37.44 19.85 0.62
N ASP A 207 37.77 18.60 0.99
CA ASP A 207 39.11 18.18 1.38
C ASP A 207 39.87 17.58 0.18
N PRO A 208 40.96 18.21 -0.30
CA PRO A 208 41.76 17.70 -1.42
C PRO A 208 42.40 16.32 -1.16
N ALA A 209 42.48 15.87 0.10
CA ALA A 209 43.06 14.58 0.48
C ALA A 209 42.04 13.42 0.47
N SER A 210 40.74 13.70 0.33
CA SER A 210 39.69 12.70 0.42
C SER A 210 39.36 12.06 -0.94
N LEU A 211 39.52 10.73 -1.03
CA LEU A 211 39.04 9.90 -2.14
C LEU A 211 37.59 9.47 -1.86
N ALA A 212 36.66 10.40 -1.91
CA ALA A 212 35.24 10.07 -1.74
C ALA A 212 34.69 9.41 -3.03
N ASP A 213 33.96 8.29 -2.89
CA ASP A 213 33.49 7.46 -4.00
C ASP A 213 32.23 8.05 -4.66
N PRO A 214 32.30 8.57 -5.91
CA PRO A 214 31.16 9.17 -6.58
C PRO A 214 30.00 8.21 -6.80
N GLN A 215 30.26 6.90 -6.91
CA GLN A 215 29.20 5.91 -7.11
C GLN A 215 28.28 5.84 -5.89
N GLN A 216 28.83 5.97 -4.68
CA GLN A 216 28.02 6.01 -3.46
C GLN A 216 27.13 7.24 -3.42
N HIS A 217 27.66 8.42 -3.80
CA HIS A 217 26.87 9.64 -3.85
C HIS A 217 25.69 9.51 -4.81
N TYR A 218 25.94 9.13 -6.07
CA TYR A 218 24.86 8.98 -7.06
C TYR A 218 23.87 7.88 -6.69
N GLY A 219 24.35 6.78 -6.09
CA GLY A 219 23.48 5.73 -5.56
C GLY A 219 22.51 6.23 -4.48
N ARG A 220 22.98 7.07 -3.56
CA ARG A 220 22.12 7.66 -2.52
C ARG A 220 21.17 8.73 -3.06
N VAL A 221 21.57 9.51 -4.05
CA VAL A 221 20.64 10.44 -4.72
C VAL A 221 19.55 9.67 -5.46
N SER A 222 19.92 8.63 -6.22
CA SER A 222 18.95 7.78 -6.92
C SER A 222 17.95 7.12 -5.96
N LEU A 223 18.43 6.69 -4.78
CA LEU A 223 17.60 6.14 -3.72
C LEU A 223 16.52 7.12 -3.26
N LEU A 224 16.88 8.38 -3.01
CA LEU A 224 15.95 9.42 -2.57
C LEU A 224 14.86 9.68 -3.62
N VAL A 225 15.26 9.82 -4.89
CA VAL A 225 14.34 10.03 -6.01
C VAL A 225 13.36 8.86 -6.14
N GLU A 226 13.86 7.62 -6.02
CA GLU A 226 13.04 6.42 -6.10
C GLU A 226 12.01 6.35 -4.97
N ILE A 227 12.44 6.59 -3.72
CA ILE A 227 11.56 6.61 -2.54
C ILE A 227 10.46 7.66 -2.73
N ASN A 228 10.81 8.88 -3.14
CA ASN A 228 9.83 9.94 -3.35
C ASN A 228 8.81 9.60 -4.44
N ALA A 229 9.27 9.08 -5.58
CA ALA A 229 8.39 8.70 -6.67
C ALA A 229 7.41 7.60 -6.23
N CYS A 230 7.92 6.58 -5.53
CA CYS A 230 7.11 5.44 -5.08
C CYS A 230 6.17 5.85 -3.94
N LEU A 231 6.61 6.65 -2.98
CA LEU A 231 5.78 7.13 -1.87
C LEU A 231 4.65 8.05 -2.37
N THR A 232 4.93 8.91 -3.35
CA THR A 232 3.90 9.73 -4.00
C THR A 232 2.82 8.86 -4.65
N MET A 233 3.25 7.79 -5.33
CA MET A 233 2.32 6.83 -5.94
C MET A 233 1.50 6.08 -4.88
N LEU A 234 2.15 5.59 -3.83
CA LEU A 234 1.49 4.93 -2.71
C LEU A 234 0.48 5.86 -2.04
N ASN A 235 0.84 7.13 -1.79
CA ASN A 235 -0.06 8.15 -1.25
C ASN A 235 -1.31 8.31 -2.09
N SER A 236 -1.15 8.45 -3.41
CA SER A 236 -2.31 8.56 -4.32
C SER A 236 -3.21 7.34 -4.26
N GLN A 237 -2.64 6.13 -4.23
CA GLN A 237 -3.39 4.87 -4.31
C GLN A 237 -4.02 4.43 -2.99
N ALA A 238 -3.25 4.51 -1.90
CA ALA A 238 -3.67 4.10 -0.57
C ALA A 238 -4.48 5.17 0.14
N MET A 239 -4.12 6.45 -0.02
CA MET A 239 -4.60 7.56 0.81
C MET A 239 -5.32 8.67 0.05
N GLY A 240 -5.31 8.65 -1.29
CA GLY A 240 -5.85 9.74 -2.11
C GLY A 240 -7.36 9.95 -1.97
N VAL A 241 -8.09 8.96 -1.44
CA VAL A 241 -9.54 8.99 -1.29
C VAL A 241 -9.99 8.72 0.15
N THR A 242 -9.79 9.72 1.00
CA THR A 242 -10.35 9.78 2.37
C THR A 242 -11.54 10.75 2.41
N PRO A 243 -12.33 10.78 3.50
CA PRO A 243 -13.31 11.82 3.70
C PRO A 243 -12.69 13.23 3.72
N PRO A 244 -13.40 14.27 3.25
CA PRO A 244 -14.66 14.18 2.50
C PRO A 244 -14.43 13.70 1.04
N LEU A 245 -15.19 12.69 0.61
CA LEU A 245 -15.14 12.10 -0.74
C LEU A 245 -15.54 13.12 -1.81
N THR A 246 -16.32 14.13 -1.46
CA THR A 246 -16.70 15.22 -2.35
C THR A 246 -15.49 16.00 -2.85
N GLU A 247 -14.45 16.15 -2.02
CA GLU A 247 -13.22 16.92 -2.31
C GLU A 247 -12.05 16.02 -2.75
N ALA A 248 -12.06 14.76 -2.32
CA ALA A 248 -10.99 13.83 -2.65
C ALA A 248 -10.89 13.54 -4.16
N THR A 249 -9.66 13.42 -4.66
CA THR A 249 -9.42 13.17 -6.08
C THR A 249 -8.53 11.95 -6.28
N TYR A 250 -8.92 11.09 -7.22
CA TYR A 250 -8.09 10.01 -7.69
C TYR A 250 -8.07 10.01 -9.23
N PRO A 251 -6.92 10.23 -9.87
CA PRO A 251 -6.87 10.53 -11.29
C PRO A 251 -7.01 9.29 -12.20
N ILE A 252 -7.38 8.13 -11.65
CA ILE A 252 -7.36 6.87 -12.41
C ILE A 252 -8.76 6.40 -12.79
N GLY A 253 -9.19 6.84 -13.97
CA GLY A 253 -10.31 6.27 -14.75
C GLY A 253 -11.49 5.81 -13.91
N GLU A 254 -11.77 4.49 -13.99
CA GLU A 254 -12.95 3.89 -13.39
C GLU A 254 -12.94 3.84 -11.85
N TYR A 255 -11.88 4.31 -11.18
CA TYR A 255 -11.71 4.33 -9.72
C TYR A 255 -11.69 5.74 -9.15
N SER A 256 -12.00 6.75 -9.97
CA SER A 256 -11.87 8.17 -9.62
C SER A 256 -12.70 8.66 -8.43
N LEU A 257 -13.73 7.93 -8.02
CA LEU A 257 -14.61 8.30 -6.90
C LEU A 257 -14.12 7.76 -5.53
N LEU A 258 -13.72 6.49 -5.46
CA LEU A 258 -13.43 5.78 -4.20
C LEU A 258 -11.96 5.33 -4.11
N GLY A 259 -11.20 5.39 -5.21
CA GLY A 259 -9.81 4.96 -5.28
C GLY A 259 -9.65 3.44 -5.17
N ILE A 260 -8.44 3.02 -4.80
CA ILE A 260 -8.05 1.60 -4.68
C ILE A 260 -7.41 1.28 -3.31
N GLY A 261 -7.69 2.10 -2.29
CA GLY A 261 -7.00 2.01 -1.01
C GLY A 261 -7.10 0.65 -0.31
N SER A 262 -8.25 -0.04 -0.38
CA SER A 262 -8.37 -1.38 0.22
C SER A 262 -7.58 -2.43 -0.56
N ALA A 263 -7.49 -2.32 -1.89
CA ALA A 263 -6.66 -3.19 -2.70
C ALA A 263 -5.16 -2.98 -2.37
N THR A 264 -4.71 -1.73 -2.27
CA THR A 264 -3.31 -1.42 -1.93
C THR A 264 -2.93 -1.94 -0.54
N ARG A 265 -3.81 -1.75 0.46
CA ARG A 265 -3.64 -2.32 1.81
C ARG A 265 -3.56 -3.85 1.79
N ALA A 266 -4.41 -4.51 1.00
CA ALA A 266 -4.39 -5.97 0.92
C ALA A 266 -3.05 -6.48 0.37
N VAL A 267 -2.54 -5.87 -0.70
CA VAL A 267 -1.22 -6.21 -1.26
C VAL A 267 -0.11 -5.95 -0.25
N TRP A 268 -0.13 -4.80 0.44
CA TRP A 268 0.84 -4.50 1.49
C TRP A 268 0.84 -5.56 2.60
N ARG A 269 -0.33 -5.99 3.09
CA ARG A 269 -0.43 -7.02 4.14
C ARG A 269 0.15 -8.36 3.68
N ILE A 270 -0.09 -8.74 2.42
CA ILE A 270 0.50 -9.96 1.83
C ILE A 270 2.02 -9.83 1.77
N TYR A 271 2.52 -8.72 1.22
CA TYR A 271 3.95 -8.44 1.13
C TYR A 271 4.61 -8.46 2.52
N ARG A 272 4.01 -7.77 3.50
CA ARG A 272 4.53 -7.69 4.87
C ARG A 272 4.60 -9.06 5.51
N HIS A 273 3.52 -9.85 5.40
CA HIS A 273 3.50 -11.22 5.92
C HIS A 273 4.60 -12.09 5.30
N MET A 274 4.79 -12.01 3.97
CA MET A 274 5.88 -12.74 3.32
C MET A 274 7.26 -12.26 3.81
N SER A 275 7.48 -10.95 3.86
CA SER A 275 8.72 -10.34 4.35
C SER A 275 9.06 -10.77 5.78
N ASP A 276 8.06 -10.82 6.67
CA ASP A 276 8.22 -11.30 8.05
C ASP A 276 8.60 -12.79 8.09
N VAL A 277 7.95 -13.64 7.29
CA VAL A 277 8.30 -15.07 7.20
C VAL A 277 9.73 -15.29 6.72
N PHE A 278 10.21 -14.51 5.74
CA PHE A 278 11.59 -14.63 5.25
C PHE A 278 12.62 -14.11 6.27
N ALA A 279 12.27 -13.08 7.04
CA ALA A 279 13.08 -12.56 8.13
C ALA A 279 13.21 -13.58 9.27
N ASP A 280 12.08 -14.17 9.69
CA ASP A 280 12.03 -15.23 10.71
C ASP A 280 12.81 -16.48 10.30
N ALA A 281 12.82 -16.78 9.00
CA ALA A 281 13.63 -17.88 8.47
C ALA A 281 15.15 -17.62 8.57
N GLN A 282 15.58 -16.36 8.73
CA GLN A 282 16.98 -15.94 8.82
C GLN A 282 17.84 -16.52 7.69
N HIS A 283 17.28 -16.60 6.48
CA HIS A 283 17.87 -17.31 5.36
C HIS A 283 19.25 -16.74 4.94
N LEU A 284 19.46 -15.42 5.05
CA LEU A 284 20.76 -14.79 4.80
C LEU A 284 21.78 -15.12 5.89
N ASP A 285 21.39 -15.07 7.17
CA ASP A 285 22.29 -15.40 8.29
C ASP A 285 22.74 -16.87 8.22
N ARG A 286 21.82 -17.78 7.86
CA ARG A 286 22.15 -19.19 7.60
C ARG A 286 23.11 -19.33 6.43
N LEU A 287 22.92 -18.57 5.34
CA LEU A 287 23.84 -18.58 4.21
C LEU A 287 25.23 -18.08 4.61
N HIS A 288 25.31 -17.03 5.42
CA HIS A 288 26.58 -16.55 5.99
C HIS A 288 27.26 -17.58 6.88
N ALA A 289 26.52 -18.24 7.77
CA ALA A 289 27.04 -19.32 8.61
C ALA A 289 27.57 -20.48 7.77
N MET A 290 26.88 -20.83 6.67
CA MET A 290 27.35 -21.84 5.71
C MET A 290 28.62 -21.40 4.98
N ARG A 291 28.75 -20.11 4.63
CA ARG A 291 29.95 -19.55 4.01
C ARG A 291 31.15 -19.61 4.96
N ASP A 292 30.94 -19.28 6.23
CA ASP A 292 32.00 -19.15 7.23
C ASP A 292 32.28 -20.48 7.98
N GLY A 293 31.42 -21.49 7.79
CA GLY A 293 31.56 -22.86 8.30
C GLY A 293 32.59 -23.71 7.55
N ALA A 294 32.66 -25.01 7.86
CA ALA A 294 33.55 -25.95 7.18
C ALA A 294 33.32 -25.87 5.66
N PRO A 295 34.38 -25.72 4.85
CA PRO A 295 34.23 -25.40 3.43
C PRO A 295 33.29 -26.40 2.77
N PHE A 296 32.38 -25.90 1.93
CA PHE A 296 31.86 -26.69 0.81
C PHE A 296 33.06 -27.42 0.24
N ASP A 297 33.05 -28.76 0.32
CA ASP A 297 34.19 -29.61 0.01
C ASP A 297 34.95 -29.03 -1.20
N SER A 298 36.15 -28.50 -0.96
CA SER A 298 36.87 -27.67 -1.93
C SER A 298 37.29 -28.47 -3.19
N GLY A 299 37.00 -29.78 -3.20
CA GLY A 299 37.09 -30.66 -4.34
C GLY A 299 35.87 -30.68 -5.28
N VAL A 300 34.74 -30.03 -4.95
CA VAL A 300 33.56 -29.98 -5.82
C VAL A 300 33.84 -29.07 -7.01
N ARG A 301 34.13 -29.69 -8.15
CA ARG A 301 34.29 -28.96 -9.42
C ARG A 301 32.94 -28.29 -9.77
N PRO A 302 32.88 -26.96 -9.97
CA PRO A 302 31.62 -26.23 -10.20
C PRO A 302 30.85 -26.70 -11.45
N TYR A 303 31.51 -27.43 -12.35
CA TYR A 303 30.93 -27.96 -13.59
C TYR A 303 30.42 -29.40 -13.48
N ARG A 304 30.56 -30.07 -12.33
CA ARG A 304 30.01 -31.41 -12.09
C ARG A 304 29.09 -31.38 -10.89
N PHE A 305 27.84 -31.00 -11.14
CA PHE A 305 26.76 -31.11 -10.16
C PHE A 305 26.59 -32.58 -9.75
N GLN A 306 27.04 -32.94 -8.54
CA GLN A 306 26.86 -34.28 -7.96
C GLN A 306 25.72 -34.24 -6.94
N MET A 307 24.50 -34.60 -7.38
CA MET A 307 23.30 -34.58 -6.54
C MET A 307 23.44 -35.44 -5.27
N SER A 308 24.17 -36.56 -5.34
CA SER A 308 24.42 -37.44 -4.20
C SER A 308 25.26 -36.76 -3.11
N ALA A 309 26.28 -35.99 -3.48
CA ALA A 309 27.10 -35.26 -2.52
C ALA A 309 26.31 -34.16 -1.79
N TRP A 310 25.27 -33.62 -2.43
CA TRP A 310 24.32 -32.71 -1.78
C TRP A 310 23.35 -33.44 -0.86
N ALA A 311 22.82 -34.60 -1.27
CA ALA A 311 21.94 -35.42 -0.45
C ALA A 311 22.64 -35.95 0.82
N ASP A 312 23.93 -36.27 0.72
CA ASP A 312 24.77 -36.73 1.83
C ASP A 312 25.43 -35.57 2.61
N SER A 313 25.12 -34.33 2.24
CA SER A 313 25.69 -33.15 2.90
C SER A 313 25.21 -33.06 4.35
N PRO A 314 26.11 -32.80 5.32
CA PRO A 314 25.71 -32.56 6.70
C PRO A 314 24.97 -31.20 6.85
N LEU A 315 24.93 -30.39 5.79
CA LEU A 315 24.25 -29.11 5.76
C LEU A 315 22.74 -29.33 5.60
N SER A 316 22.02 -29.42 6.73
CA SER A 316 20.56 -29.28 6.74
C SER A 316 20.18 -27.86 7.16
N ILE A 317 19.00 -27.40 6.74
CA ILE A 317 18.44 -26.12 7.20
C ILE A 317 18.33 -26.12 8.73
N GLU A 318 17.99 -27.26 9.35
CA GLU A 318 17.91 -27.39 10.81
C GLU A 318 19.28 -27.46 11.51
N SER A 319 20.36 -27.75 10.78
CA SER A 319 21.72 -27.86 11.35
C SER A 319 22.44 -26.52 11.53
N GLN A 320 21.90 -25.46 10.92
CA GLN A 320 22.43 -24.10 10.96
C GLN A 320 21.53 -23.24 11.82
N ASP A 321 21.70 -23.35 13.14
CA ASP A 321 21.06 -22.42 14.06
C ASP A 321 21.58 -21.01 13.75
N PRO A 322 20.69 -20.04 13.50
CA PRO A 322 21.11 -18.68 13.21
C PRO A 322 21.91 -18.12 14.39
N VAL A 323 23.10 -17.60 14.09
CA VAL A 323 23.99 -17.02 15.09
C VAL A 323 23.58 -15.57 15.35
N GLY A 324 22.43 -15.36 15.99
CA GLY A 324 21.98 -14.03 16.36
C GLY A 324 20.47 -13.81 16.30
N PRO A 325 20.01 -12.63 16.76
CA PRO A 325 18.60 -12.25 16.63
C PRO A 325 18.19 -12.20 15.16
N ALA A 326 16.92 -12.46 14.87
CA ALA A 326 16.37 -12.33 13.53
C ALA A 326 16.69 -10.95 12.94
N THR A 327 17.19 -10.96 11.71
CA THR A 327 17.40 -9.75 10.93
C THR A 327 16.04 -9.06 10.73
N ALA A 328 16.02 -7.73 10.84
CA ALA A 328 14.79 -6.98 10.64
C ALA A 328 14.26 -7.23 9.22
N PRO A 329 12.93 -7.40 9.05
CA PRO A 329 12.36 -7.69 7.76
C PRO A 329 12.57 -6.52 6.79
N ARG A 330 13.04 -6.82 5.58
CA ARG A 330 13.21 -5.79 4.55
C ARG A 330 11.85 -5.24 4.13
N ARG A 331 11.72 -3.92 4.14
CA ARG A 331 10.54 -3.23 3.67
C ARG A 331 10.79 -2.67 2.26
N HIS A 332 9.76 -2.70 1.43
CA HIS A 332 9.72 -2.07 0.12
C HIS A 332 8.42 -1.28 0.03
N ILE A 333 8.39 -0.19 -0.72
CA ILE A 333 7.17 0.50 -1.07
C ILE A 333 6.41 -0.36 -2.07
N VAL A 334 5.21 -0.80 -1.72
CA VAL A 334 4.38 -1.65 -2.59
C VAL A 334 3.25 -0.83 -3.19
N TYR A 335 3.15 -0.82 -4.52
CA TYR A 335 2.16 -0.01 -5.25
C TYR A 335 1.73 -0.68 -6.56
N PHE A 336 0.58 -0.28 -7.10
CA PHE A 336 0.12 -0.75 -8.40
C PHE A 336 0.71 0.08 -9.55
N SER A 337 1.14 -0.59 -10.62
CA SER A 337 1.71 0.04 -11.80
C SER A 337 1.06 -0.50 -13.08
N SER A 338 0.61 0.42 -13.93
CA SER A 338 0.18 0.10 -15.29
C SER A 338 1.36 0.00 -16.27
N ARG A 339 2.49 0.63 -15.95
CA ARG A 339 3.68 0.67 -16.82
C ARG A 339 4.59 -0.53 -16.62
N TRP A 340 4.88 -0.86 -15.37
CA TRP A 340 5.90 -1.86 -15.02
C TRP A 340 5.32 -3.25 -14.80
N GLY A 341 4.00 -3.37 -14.58
CA GLY A 341 3.40 -4.63 -14.19
C GLY A 341 3.96 -5.07 -12.83
N PHE A 342 4.41 -6.32 -12.77
CA PHE A 342 5.23 -6.76 -11.64
C PHE A 342 6.69 -6.43 -11.89
N HIS A 343 7.30 -5.72 -10.96
CA HIS A 343 8.68 -5.31 -11.06
C HIS A 343 9.24 -5.02 -9.67
N GLN A 344 10.53 -5.28 -9.49
CA GLN A 344 11.20 -5.03 -8.24
C GLN A 344 12.46 -4.18 -8.43
N THR A 345 12.52 -3.09 -7.66
CA THR A 345 13.66 -2.20 -7.51
C THR A 345 14.25 -2.32 -6.10
N VAL A 346 15.24 -1.52 -5.76
CA VAL A 346 15.89 -1.60 -4.44
C VAL A 346 14.93 -1.21 -3.32
N GLN A 347 14.03 -0.25 -3.57
CA GLN A 347 13.12 0.32 -2.55
C GLN A 347 11.65 0.03 -2.80
N SER A 348 11.30 -0.62 -3.92
CA SER A 348 9.90 -0.80 -4.28
C SER A 348 9.61 -2.13 -4.95
N VAL A 349 8.36 -2.59 -4.79
CA VAL A 349 7.78 -3.71 -5.53
C VAL A 349 6.50 -3.20 -6.17
N SER A 350 6.45 -3.17 -7.50
CA SER A 350 5.23 -2.83 -8.22
C SER A 350 4.39 -4.08 -8.47
N VAL A 351 3.08 -3.90 -8.45
CA VAL A 351 2.08 -4.93 -8.78
C VAL A 351 1.34 -4.51 -10.03
N SER A 352 1.06 -5.46 -10.91
CA SER A 352 0.28 -5.17 -12.12
C SER A 352 -1.10 -4.62 -11.77
N TRP A 353 -1.44 -3.48 -12.39
CA TRP A 353 -2.77 -2.85 -12.28
C TRP A 353 -3.92 -3.82 -12.63
N GLN A 354 -3.67 -4.74 -13.57
CA GLN A 354 -4.63 -5.74 -14.01
C GLN A 354 -5.10 -6.65 -12.86
N CYS A 355 -4.31 -6.81 -11.80
CA CYS A 355 -4.67 -7.63 -10.64
C CYS A 355 -5.90 -7.10 -9.89
N ILE A 356 -6.18 -5.79 -9.95
CA ILE A 356 -7.37 -5.21 -9.31
C ILE A 356 -8.65 -5.74 -9.98
N ASN A 357 -8.63 -5.88 -11.30
CA ASN A 357 -9.76 -6.38 -12.08
C ASN A 357 -9.72 -7.91 -12.28
N GLY A 358 -8.53 -8.50 -12.25
CA GLY A 358 -8.26 -9.89 -12.64
C GLY A 358 -7.86 -10.80 -11.48
N ASN A 359 -8.14 -10.44 -10.23
CA ASN A 359 -7.74 -11.23 -9.05
C ASN A 359 -8.21 -12.70 -9.03
N ALA A 360 -9.21 -13.06 -9.85
CA ALA A 360 -9.68 -14.43 -10.05
C ALA A 360 -9.17 -15.10 -11.35
N ALA A 361 -8.38 -14.39 -12.17
CA ALA A 361 -7.80 -14.93 -13.39
C ALA A 361 -6.48 -15.67 -13.12
N LEU A 362 -6.21 -16.73 -13.89
CA LEU A 362 -4.99 -17.53 -13.75
C LEU A 362 -3.71 -16.74 -14.05
N ASP A 363 -3.79 -15.74 -14.94
CA ASP A 363 -2.61 -15.02 -15.45
C ASP A 363 -2.15 -13.86 -14.54
N TRP A 364 -3.06 -13.30 -13.73
CA TRP A 364 -2.84 -12.06 -12.96
C TRP A 364 -3.33 -12.21 -11.52
N ASN A 365 -2.70 -13.12 -10.77
CA ASN A 365 -3.07 -13.40 -9.38
C ASN A 365 -1.88 -13.29 -8.42
N LEU A 366 -2.14 -13.59 -7.14
CA LEU A 366 -1.17 -13.53 -6.05
C LEU A 366 0.06 -14.42 -6.26
N LEU A 367 -0.02 -15.46 -7.12
CA LEU A 367 1.14 -16.27 -7.48
C LEU A 367 2.21 -15.42 -8.17
N THR A 368 1.82 -14.56 -9.11
CA THR A 368 2.76 -13.70 -9.82
C THR A 368 3.36 -12.64 -8.88
N LEU A 369 2.57 -12.12 -7.94
CA LEU A 369 3.09 -11.27 -6.85
C LEU A 369 4.18 -12.00 -6.06
N SER A 370 3.91 -13.25 -5.67
CA SER A 370 4.87 -14.03 -4.90
C SER A 370 6.14 -14.37 -5.70
N HIS A 371 6.03 -14.57 -7.02
CA HIS A 371 7.17 -14.80 -7.91
C HIS A 371 8.13 -13.60 -7.93
N GLU A 372 7.57 -12.41 -8.02
CA GLU A 372 8.34 -11.17 -8.18
C GLU A 372 8.94 -10.73 -6.84
N PHE A 373 8.23 -11.02 -5.75
CA PHE A 373 8.79 -10.98 -4.41
C PHE A 373 9.97 -11.96 -4.23
N LEU A 374 9.87 -13.20 -4.75
CA LEU A 374 10.97 -14.16 -4.70
C LEU A 374 12.20 -13.68 -5.49
N HIS A 375 12.02 -12.91 -6.57
CA HIS A 375 13.15 -12.28 -7.26
C HIS A 375 13.92 -11.30 -6.36
N ALA A 376 13.23 -10.59 -5.45
CA ALA A 376 13.87 -9.70 -4.49
C ALA A 376 14.83 -10.47 -3.56
N HIS A 377 14.34 -11.56 -2.96
CA HIS A 377 15.16 -12.40 -2.09
C HIS A 377 16.25 -13.17 -2.83
N LEU A 378 15.98 -13.64 -4.06
CA LEU A 378 17.01 -14.25 -4.89
C LEU A 378 18.13 -13.27 -5.19
N ARG A 379 17.82 -11.99 -5.44
CA ARG A 379 18.85 -10.96 -5.64
C ARG A 379 19.70 -10.78 -4.40
N GLU A 380 19.11 -10.74 -3.21
CA GLU A 380 19.87 -10.67 -1.95
C GLU A 380 20.82 -11.86 -1.78
N LEU A 381 20.32 -13.08 -2.03
CA LEU A 381 21.14 -14.30 -2.00
C LEU A 381 22.30 -14.24 -3.01
N LEU A 382 22.03 -13.77 -4.23
CA LEU A 382 23.05 -13.65 -5.28
C LEU A 382 24.07 -12.56 -4.99
N ASP A 383 23.63 -11.41 -4.45
CA ASP A 383 24.54 -10.32 -4.06
C ASP A 383 25.50 -10.80 -2.97
N GLU A 384 25.00 -11.56 -1.98
CA GLU A 384 25.84 -12.17 -0.96
C GLU A 384 26.81 -13.21 -1.51
N LEU A 385 26.36 -14.09 -2.40
CA LEU A 385 27.20 -15.15 -2.99
C LEU A 385 28.25 -14.60 -3.95
N LEU A 386 27.90 -13.61 -4.78
CA LEU A 386 28.71 -13.16 -5.91
C LEU A 386 29.55 -11.91 -5.61
N LEU A 387 29.02 -10.96 -4.85
CA LEU A 387 29.68 -9.65 -4.65
C LEU A 387 30.52 -9.61 -3.37
N VAL A 388 30.10 -10.29 -2.29
CA VAL A 388 30.90 -10.37 -1.07
C VAL A 388 32.02 -11.40 -1.20
N GLY A 389 31.80 -12.48 -1.95
CA GLY A 389 32.82 -13.48 -2.25
C GLY A 389 34.00 -12.99 -3.10
N THR A 390 33.80 -11.97 -3.95
CA THR A 390 34.82 -11.47 -4.89
C THR A 390 35.72 -10.36 -4.32
N ARG A 391 35.36 -9.74 -3.19
CA ARG A 391 36.18 -8.67 -2.56
C ARG A 391 37.34 -9.18 -1.68
N ARG A 392 37.52 -10.50 -1.56
CA ARG A 392 38.55 -11.12 -0.70
C ARG A 392 39.48 -12.13 -1.41
N SER A 393 39.40 -12.24 -2.74
CA SER A 393 40.43 -12.87 -3.58
C SER A 393 41.31 -11.79 -4.19
#